data_AF-A0A926JMJ7-F1
#
_entry.id   AF-A0A926JMJ7-F1
#
_cell.length_a   1.000
_cell.length_b   1.000
_cell.length_c   1.000
_cell.angle_alpha   90.00
_cell.angle_beta   90.00
_cell.angle_gamma   90.00
#
_symmetry.space_group_name_H-M   'P 1'
#
loop_
_entity.id
_entity.type
_entity.pdbx_description
1 polymer ?
#
loop_
_entity_poly.entity_id
_entity_poly.type
_entity_poly.pdbx_seq_one_letter_code
_entity_poly.pdbx_strand_id
1 'polypeptide(L)'
;MTLVLATVCDTTECLALHIGLPGADDAFERAAAERAGWDLTRPDGPHYCPACRTGRGPVVELGECPRCHGSTEALRDGERCHGCGHLTPYPPGIN
;
A
#
# COMPACT_ATOMS: atom_id res chain seq x y z
N MET A 1 -4.51 -9.54 22.33
CA MET A 1 -3.60 -9.40 21.17
C MET A 1 -4.46 -9.56 19.93
N THR A 2 -4.64 -8.51 19.16
CA THR A 2 -5.50 -8.54 17.96
C THR A 2 -4.62 -8.90 16.77
N LEU A 3 -5.07 -9.86 15.95
CA LEU A 3 -4.37 -10.23 14.72
C LEU A 3 -4.65 -9.19 13.63
N VAL A 4 -3.62 -8.90 12.83
CA VAL A 4 -3.69 -8.02 11.67
C VAL A 4 -3.19 -8.81 10.47
N LEU A 5 -3.98 -8.87 9.40
CA LEU A 5 -3.57 -9.47 8.14
C LEU A 5 -2.71 -8.49 7.37
N ALA A 6 -1.68 -8.98 6.70
CA ALA A 6 -0.83 -8.19 5.84
C ALA A 6 -0.68 -8.88 4.48
N THR A 7 -0.80 -8.09 3.42
CA THR A 7 -0.52 -8.53 2.05
C THR A 7 0.85 -8.02 1.64
N VAL A 8 1.70 -8.91 1.12
CA VAL A 8 3.08 -8.61 0.72
C VAL A 8 3.23 -8.71 -0.79
N CYS A 9 4.20 -7.99 -1.36
CA CYS A 9 4.47 -8.03 -2.79
C CYS A 9 5.46 -9.15 -3.12
N ASP A 10 5.19 -9.95 -4.15
CA ASP A 10 6.03 -11.08 -4.56
C ASP A 10 7.13 -10.71 -5.56
N THR A 11 7.20 -9.44 -5.96
CA THR A 11 8.34 -8.94 -6.75
C THR A 11 9.61 -8.96 -5.91
N THR A 12 10.68 -9.55 -6.44
CA THR A 12 12.00 -9.61 -5.82
C THR A 12 12.44 -8.24 -5.28
N GLU A 13 12.95 -8.21 -4.05
CA GLU A 13 13.42 -7.02 -3.33
C GLU A 13 12.35 -5.94 -3.03
N CYS A 14 11.07 -6.20 -3.36
CA CYS A 14 10.00 -5.28 -3.03
C CYS A 14 9.56 -5.46 -1.57
N LEU A 15 9.75 -4.42 -0.76
CA LEU A 15 9.33 -4.39 0.63
C LEU A 15 7.87 -3.97 0.81
N ALA A 16 7.10 -3.77 -0.26
CA ALA A 16 5.75 -3.22 -0.15
C ALA A 16 4.81 -4.11 0.68
N LEU A 17 4.01 -3.46 1.53
CA LEU A 17 3.03 -4.09 2.40
C LEU A 17 1.68 -3.35 2.32
N HIS A 18 0.58 -4.09 2.38
CA HIS A 18 -0.72 -3.55 2.76
C HIS A 18 -1.08 -4.10 4.13
N ILE A 19 -1.24 -3.21 5.11
CA ILE A 19 -1.55 -3.58 6.49
C ILE A 19 -3.06 -3.44 6.69
N GLY A 20 -3.69 -4.52 7.10
CA GLY A 20 -5.12 -4.56 7.31
C GLY A 20 -5.61 -3.94 8.61
N LEU A 21 -6.93 -3.90 8.77
CA LEU A 21 -7.58 -3.45 9.99
C LEU A 21 -7.58 -4.59 11.04
N PRO A 22 -7.26 -4.29 12.31
CA PRO A 22 -7.31 -5.30 13.36
C PRO A 22 -8.71 -5.94 13.50
N GLY A 23 -8.75 -7.27 13.40
CA GLY A 23 -9.98 -8.05 13.53
C GLY A 23 -10.89 -8.08 12.30
N ALA A 24 -10.48 -7.49 11.17
CA ALA A 24 -11.17 -7.70 9.90
C ALA A 24 -10.92 -9.10 9.34
N ASP A 25 -11.86 -9.58 8.52
CA ASP A 25 -11.75 -10.87 7.83
C ASP A 25 -10.96 -10.77 6.52
N ASP A 26 -10.55 -11.93 5.99
CA ASP A 26 -9.76 -12.03 4.76
C ASP A 26 -10.43 -11.36 3.55
N ALA A 27 -11.77 -11.43 3.46
CA ALA A 27 -12.51 -10.89 2.33
C ALA A 27 -12.51 -9.36 2.36
N PHE A 28 -12.70 -8.76 3.53
CA PHE A 28 -12.60 -7.32 3.73
C PHE A 28 -11.19 -6.83 3.38
N GLU A 29 -10.16 -7.53 3.87
CA GLU A 29 -8.78 -7.12 3.67
C GLU A 29 -8.31 -7.26 2.22
N ARG A 30 -8.71 -8.33 1.54
CA ARG A 30 -8.49 -8.47 0.11
C ARG A 30 -9.13 -7.33 -0.67
N ALA A 31 -10.39 -6.99 -0.37
CA ALA A 31 -11.07 -5.89 -1.02
C ALA A 31 -10.42 -4.53 -0.69
N ALA A 32 -9.88 -4.35 0.52
CA ALA A 32 -9.14 -3.14 0.91
C ALA A 32 -7.83 -3.00 0.11
N ALA A 33 -7.05 -4.08 0.01
CA ALA A 33 -5.81 -4.10 -0.76
C ALA A 33 -6.07 -3.85 -2.26
N GLU A 34 -7.11 -4.47 -2.84
CA GLU A 34 -7.52 -4.22 -4.23
C GLU A 34 -7.90 -2.75 -4.46
N ARG A 35 -8.65 -2.12 -3.53
CA ARG A 35 -8.95 -0.68 -3.57
C ARG A 35 -7.70 0.20 -3.43
N ALA A 36 -6.70 -0.26 -2.68
CA ALA A 36 -5.39 0.37 -2.59
C ALA A 36 -4.55 0.21 -3.88
N GLY A 37 -5.01 -0.61 -4.84
CA GLY A 37 -4.41 -0.77 -6.16
C GLY A 37 -3.55 -2.03 -6.31
N TRP A 38 -3.55 -2.91 -5.30
CA TRP A 38 -2.88 -4.21 -5.39
C TRP A 38 -3.52 -5.08 -6.46
N ASP A 39 -2.69 -5.85 -7.16
CA ASP A 39 -3.15 -6.94 -8.02
C ASP A 39 -3.11 -8.24 -7.22
N LEU A 40 -4.30 -8.70 -6.82
CA LEU A 40 -4.51 -9.96 -6.12
C LEU A 40 -5.30 -10.94 -6.99
N THR A 41 -5.41 -10.73 -8.30
CA THR A 41 -6.34 -11.45 -9.19
C THR A 41 -6.19 -12.98 -9.14
N ARG A 42 -5.02 -13.49 -8.74
CA ARG A 42 -4.77 -14.90 -8.47
C ARG A 42 -4.71 -15.15 -6.97
N PRO A 43 -5.72 -15.80 -6.36
CA PRO A 43 -5.74 -16.05 -4.92
C PRO A 43 -4.52 -16.80 -4.38
N ASP A 44 -4.01 -17.77 -5.15
CA ASP A 44 -2.83 -18.58 -4.82
C ASP A 44 -1.60 -18.18 -5.66
N GLY A 45 -1.68 -17.05 -6.36
CA GLY A 45 -0.62 -16.56 -7.23
C GLY A 45 0.14 -15.38 -6.63
N PRO A 46 1.11 -14.83 -7.37
CA PRO A 46 1.86 -13.69 -6.91
C PRO A 46 0.96 -12.46 -6.77
N HIS A 47 1.11 -11.77 -5.66
CA HIS A 47 0.53 -10.47 -5.36
C HIS A 47 1.49 -9.36 -5.81
N TYR A 48 0.95 -8.36 -6.50
CA TYR A 48 1.74 -7.21 -6.93
C TYR A 48 1.24 -5.92 -6.29
N CYS A 49 2.15 -5.18 -5.66
CA CYS A 49 1.84 -3.87 -5.11
C CYS A 49 1.55 -2.85 -6.22
N PRO A 50 0.92 -1.71 -5.90
CA PRO A 50 0.58 -0.69 -6.89
C PRO A 50 1.79 -0.14 -7.67
N ALA A 51 2.97 -0.09 -7.05
CA ALA A 51 4.20 0.38 -7.69
C ALA A 51 4.71 -0.62 -8.75
N CYS A 52 4.89 -1.89 -8.36
CA CYS A 52 5.34 -2.94 -9.26
C CYS A 52 4.34 -3.20 -10.39
N ARG A 53 3.03 -3.21 -10.08
CA ARG A 53 1.95 -3.35 -11.05
C ARG A 53 1.98 -2.27 -12.15
N THR A 54 2.37 -1.05 -11.80
CA THR A 54 2.43 0.09 -12.74
C THR A 54 3.81 0.27 -13.37
N GLY A 55 4.75 -0.64 -13.13
CA GLY A 55 6.11 -0.58 -13.70
C GLY A 55 7.01 0.49 -13.08
N ARG A 56 6.65 1.05 -11.91
CA ARG A 56 7.48 2.04 -11.20
C ARG A 56 8.70 1.43 -10.51
N GLY A 57 8.69 0.11 -10.33
CA GLY A 57 9.76 -0.64 -9.68
C GLY A 57 9.40 -1.09 -8.25
N PRO A 58 10.34 -1.78 -7.58
CA PRO A 58 10.16 -2.24 -6.21
C PRO A 58 10.13 -1.06 -5.22
N VAL A 59 9.37 -1.22 -4.15
CA VAL A 59 9.47 -0.35 -2.96
C VAL A 59 10.67 -0.83 -2.15
N VAL A 60 11.68 0.01 -1.99
CA VAL A 60 12.94 -0.35 -1.30
C VAL A 60 13.06 0.23 0.10
N GLU A 61 12.14 1.12 0.49
CA GLU A 61 12.09 1.75 1.81
C GLU A 61 10.67 1.77 2.33
N LEU A 62 10.49 1.36 3.58
CA LEU A 62 9.21 1.41 4.28
C LEU A 62 8.93 2.81 4.85
N GLY A 63 7.66 3.16 4.97
CA GLY A 63 7.19 4.42 5.52
C GLY A 63 5.68 4.41 5.71
N GLU A 64 5.02 5.56 5.57
CA GLU A 64 3.64 5.73 6.03
C GLU A 64 2.59 5.70 4.91
N CYS A 65 2.99 5.40 3.66
CA CYS A 65 2.02 5.35 2.57
C CYS A 65 0.88 4.35 2.87
N PRO A 66 -0.40 4.79 2.85
CA PRO A 66 -1.52 3.92 3.21
C PRO A 66 -1.83 2.83 2.17
N ARG A 67 -1.14 2.83 1.02
CA ARG A 67 -1.37 1.87 -0.06
C ARG A 67 -0.33 0.77 -0.14
N CYS A 68 0.94 1.10 0.00
CA CYS A 68 2.04 0.13 -0.16
C CYS A 68 3.06 0.19 0.97
N HIS A 69 2.81 1.01 2.00
CA HIS A 69 3.69 1.22 3.14
C HIS A 69 5.12 1.65 2.77
N GLY A 70 5.27 2.29 1.61
CA GLY A 70 6.53 2.88 1.18
C GLY A 70 6.75 4.27 1.77
N SER A 71 8.00 4.74 1.73
CA SER A 71 8.37 6.11 2.14
C SER A 71 7.64 7.19 1.33
N THR A 72 7.42 8.33 1.98
CA THR A 72 6.67 9.48 1.47
C THR A 72 7.53 10.75 1.56
N GLU A 73 7.27 11.68 0.64
CA GLU A 73 7.78 13.06 0.68
C GLU A 73 6.63 14.03 0.95
N ALA A 74 6.90 15.04 1.80
CA ALA A 74 5.99 16.14 2.03
C ALA A 74 6.00 17.10 0.82
N LEU A 75 4.82 17.36 0.26
CA LEU A 75 4.56 18.35 -0.78
C LEU A 75 3.65 19.45 -0.24
N ARG A 76 3.38 20.48 -1.04
CA ARG A 76 2.49 21.59 -0.66
C ARG A 76 1.07 21.12 -0.30
N ASP A 77 0.56 20.15 -1.05
CA ASP A 77 -0.86 19.75 -1.01
C ASP A 77 -1.09 18.41 -0.28
N GLY A 78 -0.04 17.81 0.29
CA GLY A 78 -0.10 16.51 0.97
C GLY A 78 1.23 15.76 0.95
N GLU A 79 1.17 14.48 1.31
CA GLU A 79 2.32 13.56 1.30
C GLU A 79 2.23 12.60 0.12
N ARG A 80 3.31 12.49 -0.65
CA ARG A 80 3.36 11.64 -1.84
C ARG A 80 4.30 10.46 -1.64
N CYS A 81 3.83 9.25 -1.93
CA CYS A 81 4.65 8.06 -1.85
C CYS A 81 5.66 7.98 -3.02
N HIS A 82 6.93 7.70 -2.71
CA HIS A 82 7.98 7.51 -3.71
C HIS A 82 7.73 6.31 -4.62
N GLY A 83 7.24 5.20 -4.04
CA GLY A 83 7.00 3.96 -4.77
C GLY A 83 5.77 4.02 -5.68
N CYS A 84 4.57 4.11 -5.08
CA CYS A 84 3.31 4.03 -5.84
C CYS A 84 2.81 5.38 -6.38
N GLY A 85 3.38 6.50 -5.93
CA GLY A 85 2.97 7.84 -6.36
C GLY A 85 1.65 8.32 -5.76
N HIS A 86 1.04 7.58 -4.83
CA HIS A 86 -0.18 8.01 -4.14
C HIS A 86 0.06 9.29 -3.36
N LEU A 87 -0.85 10.26 -3.50
CA LEU A 87 -0.90 11.48 -2.72
C LEU A 87 -1.96 11.34 -1.64
N THR A 88 -1.54 11.40 -0.38
CA THR A 88 -2.42 11.57 0.77
C THR A 88 -2.54 13.07 1.04
N PRO A 89 -3.71 13.69 0.76
CA PRO A 89 -3.86 15.14 0.91
C PRO A 89 -3.81 15.53 2.39
N TYR A 90 -3.26 16.70 2.68
CA TYR A 90 -3.43 17.28 4.02
C TYR A 90 -4.90 17.61 4.27
N PRO A 91 -5.36 17.56 5.54
CA PRO A 91 -6.68 18.07 5.89
C PRO A 91 -6.83 19.51 5.35
N PRO A 92 -7.99 19.87 4.79
CA PRO A 92 -8.24 21.26 4.44
C PRO A 92 -8.05 22.09 5.71
N GLY A 93 -7.16 23.07 5.65
CA GLY A 93 -6.78 23.86 6.82
C GLY A 93 -8.02 24.39 7.53
N ILE A 94 -8.12 24.11 8.83
CA ILE A 94 -8.83 24.99 9.76
C ILE A 94 -8.05 26.30 9.78
N ASN A 95 -8.37 27.19 8.83
CA ASN A 95 -7.98 28.60 8.89
C ASN A 95 -8.70 29.28 10.05
#